data_AF-U9UDG2-F1
#
_entry.id   AF-U9UDG2-F1
#
_cell.length_a   1.000
_cell.length_b   1.000
_cell.length_c   1.000
_cell.angle_alpha   90.00
_cell.angle_beta   90.00
_cell.angle_gamma   90.00
#
_symmetry.space_group_name_H-M   'P 1'
#
loop_
_entity.id
_entity.type
_entity.pdbx_description
1 polymer ?
#
loop_
_entity_poly.entity_id
_entity_poly.type
_entity_poly.pdbx_seq_one_letter_code
_entity_poly.pdbx_strand_id
1 'polypeptide(L)'
;MKVSLEINSDDTISQVKQKVEKLIQVKTENQELFLGNKQLKDNLKVTDYKIGSDENIRLVRKAEGGIQVFVKDTVPTSTKSSTAIIINPSSTVHDLKKNIMKGQLFR
;
A
#
# COMPACT_ATOMS: atom_id res chain seq x y z
N MET A 1 -7.86 -7.27 -12.65
CA MET A 1 -6.97 -8.17 -11.90
C MET A 1 -7.74 -8.70 -10.70
N LYS A 2 -7.78 -10.01 -10.48
CA LYS A 2 -8.37 -10.64 -9.28
C LYS A 2 -7.23 -11.29 -8.50
N VAL A 3 -7.20 -11.09 -7.19
CA VAL A 3 -6.22 -11.70 -6.27
C VAL A 3 -7.00 -12.40 -5.18
N SER A 4 -6.59 -13.61 -4.83
CA SER A 4 -7.14 -14.35 -3.68
C SER A 4 -6.37 -13.98 -2.43
N LEU A 5 -7.09 -13.67 -1.35
CA LEU A 5 -6.50 -13.38 -0.05
C LEU A 5 -7.23 -14.21 1.00
N GLU A 6 -6.45 -14.93 1.82
CA GLU A 6 -6.99 -15.66 2.96
C GLU A 6 -7.24 -14.72 4.14
N ILE A 7 -8.52 -14.59 4.52
CA ILE A 7 -8.98 -13.78 5.65
C ILE A 7 -9.65 -14.66 6.69
N ASN A 8 -9.48 -14.32 7.97
CA ASN A 8 -10.21 -14.95 9.05
C ASN A 8 -11.51 -14.15 9.28
N SER A 9 -12.60 -14.85 9.61
CA SER A 9 -13.88 -14.28 10.01
C SER A 9 -13.76 -13.29 11.18
N ASP A 10 -12.78 -13.49 12.06
CA ASP A 10 -12.51 -12.62 13.21
C ASP A 10 -11.56 -11.46 12.91
N ASP A 11 -10.97 -11.41 11.72
CA ASP A 11 -10.13 -10.28 11.32
C ASP A 11 -10.98 -9.00 11.28
N THR A 12 -10.42 -7.91 11.80
CA THR A 12 -10.92 -6.57 11.55
C THR A 12 -10.59 -6.14 10.11
N ILE A 13 -11.36 -5.21 9.56
CA ILE A 13 -11.07 -4.65 8.24
C ILE A 13 -9.67 -3.99 8.20
N SER A 14 -9.22 -3.40 9.31
CA SER A 14 -7.84 -2.91 9.44
C SER A 14 -6.79 -4.03 9.23
N GLN A 15 -6.99 -5.21 9.84
CA GLN A 15 -6.10 -6.36 9.65
C GLN A 15 -6.16 -6.91 8.23
N VAL A 16 -7.34 -6.93 7.59
CA VAL A 16 -7.49 -7.31 6.18
C VAL A 16 -6.68 -6.36 5.28
N LYS A 17 -6.78 -5.05 5.50
CA LYS A 17 -6.00 -4.05 4.74
C LYS A 17 -4.49 -4.23 4.91
N GLN A 18 -4.00 -4.60 6.10
CA GLN A 18 -2.59 -4.94 6.29
C GLN A 18 -2.16 -6.17 5.49
N LYS A 19 -3.03 -7.19 5.37
CA LYS A 19 -2.75 -8.36 4.52
C LYS A 19 -2.72 -7.97 3.04
N VAL A 20 -3.64 -7.12 2.59
CA VAL A 20 -3.63 -6.55 1.24
C VAL A 20 -2.35 -5.75 0.98
N GLU A 21 -1.92 -4.94 1.94
CA GLU A 21 -0.67 -4.16 1.85
C GLU A 21 0.54 -5.06 1.60
N LYS A 22 0.64 -6.18 2.32
CA LYS A 22 1.71 -7.16 2.11
C LYS A 22 1.69 -7.74 0.69
N LEU A 23 0.51 -8.00 0.13
CA LEU A 23 0.35 -8.61 -1.20
C LEU A 23 0.65 -7.65 -2.35
N ILE A 24 0.12 -6.42 -2.31
CA ILE A 24 0.16 -5.49 -3.45
C ILE A 24 0.98 -4.22 -3.19
N GLN A 25 1.60 -4.10 -2.01
CA GLN A 25 2.45 -2.97 -1.62
C GLN A 25 1.72 -1.61 -1.68
N VAL A 26 0.42 -1.61 -1.38
CA VAL A 26 -0.39 -0.39 -1.20
C VAL A 26 -0.68 -0.23 0.28
N LYS A 27 -0.32 0.91 0.86
CA LYS A 27 -0.46 1.11 2.30
C LYS A 27 -1.90 1.08 2.79
N THR A 28 -2.10 0.60 4.01
CA THR A 28 -3.43 0.44 4.63
C THR A 28 -4.28 1.71 4.60
N GLU A 29 -3.72 2.90 4.87
CA GLU A 29 -4.43 4.18 4.84
C GLU A 29 -4.86 4.61 3.43
N ASN A 30 -4.15 4.10 2.43
CA ASN A 30 -4.41 4.33 1.00
C ASN A 30 -5.41 3.34 0.41
N GLN A 31 -5.96 2.43 1.23
CA GLN A 31 -6.92 1.42 0.81
C GLN A 31 -8.34 1.76 1.27
N GLU A 32 -9.28 1.64 0.35
CA GLU A 32 -10.70 1.56 0.66
C GLU A 32 -11.26 0.23 0.14
N LEU A 33 -11.72 -0.60 1.07
CA LEU A 33 -12.33 -1.87 0.74
C LEU A 33 -13.85 -1.69 0.68
N PHE A 34 -14.47 -2.31 -0.32
CA PHE A 34 -15.90 -2.24 -0.57
C PHE A 34 -16.48 -3.64 -0.77
N LEU A 35 -17.62 -3.90 -0.14
CA LEU A 35 -18.49 -5.03 -0.47
C LEU A 35 -19.69 -4.48 -1.25
N GLY A 36 -19.76 -4.77 -2.54
CA GLY A 36 -20.67 -4.07 -3.45
C GLY A 36 -20.46 -2.55 -3.40
N ASN A 37 -21.49 -1.81 -2.98
CA ASN A 37 -21.45 -0.35 -2.81
C ASN A 37 -21.19 0.09 -1.35
N LYS A 38 -20.95 -0.85 -0.44
CA LYS A 38 -20.75 -0.55 0.99
C LYS A 38 -19.26 -0.47 1.30
N GLN A 39 -18.80 0.71 1.70
CA GLN A 39 -17.44 0.87 2.23
C GLN A 39 -17.30 0.12 3.57
N LEU A 40 -16.21 -0.63 3.70
CA LEU A 40 -15.87 -1.36 4.91
C LEU A 40 -15.10 -0.45 5.87
N LYS A 41 -15.56 -0.39 7.12
CA LYS A 41 -14.98 0.40 8.21
C LYS A 41 -13.93 -0.41 8.98
N ASP A 42 -12.81 0.24 9.28
CA ASP A 42 -11.61 -0.38 9.87
C ASP A 42 -11.83 -1.05 11.22
N ASN A 43 -12.79 -0.56 12.01
CA ASN A 43 -13.09 -1.02 13.37
C ASN A 43 -14.09 -2.19 13.42
N LEU A 44 -14.63 -2.62 12.29
CA LEU A 44 -15.56 -3.74 12.21
C LEU A 44 -14.84 -5.02 11.77
N LYS A 45 -15.38 -6.17 12.17
CA LYS A 45 -14.91 -7.50 11.76
C LYS A 45 -15.44 -7.88 10.39
N VAL A 46 -14.79 -8.83 9.72
CA VAL A 46 -15.27 -9.45 8.48
C VAL A 46 -16.67 -10.05 8.67
N THR A 47 -16.90 -10.70 9.81
CA THR A 47 -18.20 -11.29 10.19
C THR A 47 -19.33 -10.27 10.32
N ASP A 48 -19.04 -9.03 10.73
CA ASP A 48 -20.05 -7.97 10.85
C ASP A 48 -20.67 -7.61 9.49
N TYR A 49 -19.96 -7.90 8.40
CA TYR A 49 -20.45 -7.70 7.02
C TYR A 49 -21.05 -8.95 6.40
N LYS A 50 -21.02 -10.10 7.09
CA LYS A 50 -21.49 -11.40 6.59
C LYS A 50 -20.84 -11.77 5.25
N ILE A 51 -19.55 -11.47 5.11
CA ILE A 51 -18.78 -11.78 3.90
C ILE A 51 -18.65 -13.30 3.80
N GLY A 52 -19.25 -13.89 2.76
CA GLY A 52 -19.15 -15.32 2.46
C GLY A 52 -17.86 -15.67 1.72
N SER A 53 -17.62 -16.97 1.52
CA SER A 53 -16.41 -17.50 0.87
C SER A 53 -16.24 -17.05 -0.59
N ASP A 54 -17.33 -16.77 -1.29
CA ASP A 54 -17.33 -16.41 -2.72
C ASP A 54 -17.61 -14.91 -2.97
N GLU A 55 -17.71 -14.12 -1.91
CA GLU A 55 -17.95 -12.69 -2.02
C GLU A 55 -16.70 -11.94 -2.52
N ASN A 56 -16.90 -10.96 -3.40
CA ASN A 56 -15.80 -10.19 -3.99
C ASN A 56 -15.66 -8.84 -3.28
N ILE A 57 -14.54 -8.65 -2.58
CA ILE A 57 -14.17 -7.35 -2.01
C ILE A 57 -13.45 -6.52 -3.07
N ARG A 58 -13.99 -5.34 -3.37
CA ARG A 58 -13.34 -4.38 -4.28
C ARG A 58 -12.40 -3.49 -3.48
N LEU A 59 -11.16 -3.39 -3.94
CA LEU A 59 -10.20 -2.41 -3.45
C LEU A 59 -10.24 -1.17 -4.36
N VAL A 60 -10.42 0.00 -3.75
CA VAL A 60 -10.15 1.30 -4.37
C VAL A 60 -8.92 1.90 -3.68
N ARG A 61 -7.95 2.35 -4.49
CA ARG A 61 -6.75 3.01 -3.98
C ARG A 61 -7.00 4.51 -3.94
N LYS A 62 -6.77 5.13 -2.77
CA LYS A 62 -6.71 6.58 -2.68
C LYS A 62 -5.48 7.06 -3.45
N ALA A 63 -5.69 8.02 -4.34
CA ALA A 63 -4.58 8.71 -4.98
C ALA A 63 -4.01 9.71 -3.97
N GLU A 64 -2.90 9.36 -3.33
CA GLU A 64 -2.07 10.34 -2.65
C GLU A 64 -1.11 10.95 -3.67
N GLY A 65 -1.05 12.28 -3.70
CA GLY A 65 -0.05 13.00 -4.49
C GLY A 65 1.36 12.54 -4.07
N GLY A 66 2.21 12.28 -5.05
CA GLY A 66 3.61 11.94 -4.79
C GLY A 66 4.41 13.18 -4.42
N ILE A 67 5.31 13.05 -3.44
CA ILE A 67 6.33 14.05 -3.16
C ILE A 67 7.57 13.66 -3.95
N GLN A 68 8.06 14.57 -4.80
CA GLN A 68 9.36 14.38 -5.44
C GLN A 68 10.47 14.79 -4.47
N VAL A 69 11.41 13.88 -4.22
CA VAL A 69 12.62 14.17 -3.43
C VAL A 69 13.88 13.81 -4.22
N PHE A 70 14.97 14.50 -3.94
CA PHE A 70 16.25 14.31 -4.61
C PHE A 70 17.25 13.67 -3.65
N VAL A 71 17.77 12.49 -4.01
CA VAL A 71 18.80 11.78 -3.26
C VAL A 71 20.14 12.02 -3.93
N LYS A 72 21.11 12.52 -3.16
CA LYS A 72 22.47 12.75 -3.62
C LYS A 72 23.39 11.69 -3.03
N ASP A 73 24.14 11.02 -3.90
CA ASP A 73 25.22 10.16 -3.45
C ASP A 73 26.40 11.01 -2.95
N THR A 74 26.87 10.73 -1.73
CA THR A 74 28.02 11.40 -1.11
C THR A 74 29.33 10.64 -1.34
N VAL A 75 29.28 9.45 -1.95
CA VAL A 75 30.49 8.74 -2.38
C VAL A 75 31.20 9.64 -3.40
N PRO A 76 32.50 9.91 -3.21
CA PRO A 76 33.28 10.74 -4.12
C PRO A 76 33.51 10.00 -5.44
N THR A 77 32.49 9.98 -6.28
CA THR A 77 32.57 9.66 -7.70
C THR A 77 32.66 10.98 -8.47
N SER A 78 33.38 11.00 -9.60
CA SER A 78 33.58 12.23 -10.40
C SER A 78 32.29 12.83 -10.98
N THR A 79 31.14 12.20 -10.78
CA THR A 79 29.83 12.67 -11.25
C THR A 79 28.91 12.97 -10.08
N LYS A 80 28.69 14.26 -9.78
CA LYS A 80 27.64 14.73 -8.84
C LYS A 80 26.26 14.50 -9.49
N SER A 81 25.73 13.28 -9.44
CA SER A 81 24.40 12.96 -9.98
C SER A 81 23.38 12.88 -8.84
N SER A 82 22.34 13.72 -8.89
CA SER A 82 21.18 13.63 -8.00
C SER A 82 20.13 12.74 -8.65
N THR A 83 19.57 11.79 -7.91
CA THR A 83 18.47 10.94 -8.38
C THR A 83 17.15 11.46 -7.84
N ALA A 84 16.19 11.76 -8.72
CA ALA A 84 14.83 12.09 -8.33
C ALA A 84 14.04 10.80 -8.04
N ILE A 85 13.34 10.77 -6.91
CA ILE A 85 12.40 9.70 -6.56
C ILE A 85 11.06 10.30 -6.14
N ILE A 86 9.96 9.65 -6.54
CA ILE A 86 8.62 9.97 -6.05
C ILE A 86 8.35 9.11 -4.82
N ILE A 87 8.02 9.77 -3.71
CA ILE A 87 7.71 9.12 -2.44
C ILE A 87 6.29 9.45 -2.03
N ASN A 88 5.69 8.56 -1.26
CA ASN A 88 4.42 8.84 -0.61
C ASN A 88 4.68 9.51 0.76
N PRO A 89 3.92 10.55 1.16
CA PRO A 89 4.14 11.28 2.42
C PRO A 89 4.20 10.39 3.67
N SER A 90 3.46 9.28 3.69
CA SER A 90 3.45 8.37 4.84
C SER A 90 4.63 7.39 4.84
N SER A 91 5.58 7.47 3.89
CA SER A 91 6.65 6.47 3.72
C SER A 91 7.71 6.59 4.78
N THR A 92 8.12 5.45 5.33
CA THR A 92 9.21 5.43 6.30
C THR A 92 10.55 5.50 5.59
N VAL A 93 11.59 5.98 6.28
CA VAL A 93 12.96 5.97 5.76
C VAL A 93 13.43 4.55 5.41
N HIS A 94 12.92 3.53 6.11
CA HIS A 94 13.19 2.12 5.77
C HIS A 94 12.64 1.75 4.39
N ASP A 95 11.40 2.15 4.08
CA ASP A 95 10.77 1.94 2.77
C ASP A 95 11.57 2.65 1.67
N LEU A 96 12.02 3.88 1.93
CA LEU A 96 12.82 4.66 0.98
C LEU A 96 14.14 3.95 0.63
N LYS A 97 14.88 3.50 1.64
CA LYS A 97 16.13 2.75 1.45
C LYS A 97 15.89 1.51 0.61
N LYS A 98 14.82 0.76 0.90
CA LYS A 98 14.45 -0.44 0.15
C LYS A 98 14.14 -0.12 -1.32
N ASN A 99 13.44 0.98 -1.60
CA ASN A 99 13.08 1.38 -2.97
C ASN A 99 14.29 1.84 -3.79
N ILE A 100 15.18 2.62 -3.18
CA ILE A 100 16.44 3.06 -3.81
C ILE A 100 17.32 1.85 -4.14
N MET A 101 17.45 0.89 -3.21
CA MET A 101 18.24 -0.33 -3.43
C MET A 101 17.64 -1.30 -4.46
N LYS A 102 16.33 -1.27 -4.66
CA LYS A 102 15.62 -2.14 -5.61
C LYS A 102 15.53 -1.58 -7.03
N GLY A 103 15.99 -0.35 -7.26
CA GLY A 103 15.87 0.31 -8.58
C GLY A 103 14.43 0.55 -9.03
N GLN A 104 13.44 0.39 -8.14
CA GLN A 104 12.05 0.75 -8.40
C GLN A 104 11.91 2.27 -8.30
N LEU A 105 12.36 2.94 -9.36
CA LEU A 105 11.83 4.24 -9.75
C LEU A 105 10.36 3.97 -10.07
N PHE A 106 9.44 4.49 -9.25
CA PHE A 106 8.04 4.60 -9.67
C PHE A 106 8.05 5.52 -10.90
N ARG A 107 8.06 4.91 -12.09
CA ARG A 107 7.92 5.56 -13.39
C ARG A 107 6.46 5.86 -13.66
#